data_AF-A0A1E7H6G4-F1
#
_entry.id   AF-A0A1E7H6G4-F1
#
_cell.length_a   1.000
_cell.length_b   1.000
_cell.length_c   1.000
_cell.angle_alpha   90.00
_cell.angle_beta   90.00
_cell.angle_gamma   90.00
#
_symmetry.space_group_name_H-M   'P 1'
#
loop_
_entity.id
_entity.type
_entity.pdbx_description
1 polymer ?
#
loop_
_entity_poly.entity_id
_entity_poly.type
_entity_poly.pdbx_seq_one_letter_code
_entity_poly.pdbx_strand_id
1 'polypeptide(L)'
;PKMRIGKLDKEPIQLKPGDSFTLTADDITGNSQRVSMSFAPLPQVVKPGNTLYLNDGFVQIEVVKVEGNDVECLVLVGGELRSHKGLNLPGIDLGIKAFTDRDHDCLKFAMEQGVDAVSQSFVESAADIVAVRDAATALGHNPFIIAKIERSGALDRMDEIMEAADGIMVARGDLGVEIPIEQIAVAQKRLIRDANLLGKPVITATQMLESMTTNKRPTRAESTDVANAILDGTDCVMLSGESAMGKYPVDAVGMLTKIAAAIEVHRPSYYAREALKAFGHEGIAGGSDLIALTVESILKEVSLAVVMVPTHSGASARAVTRFRLPVWTAAITPQETVCQQLQFSYGVYPVHEPDYPENWKTYTRDWLRLHGVEGNRVLFTEKASTRRPEVNSRIELIDPGQ
;
A
#
# COMPACT_ATOMS: atom_id res chain seq x y z
N PRO A 1 0.77 -16.45 1.64
CA PRO A 1 1.97 -16.92 2.39
C PRO A 1 3.24 -16.98 1.52
N LYS A 2 4.40 -16.55 2.04
CA LYS A 2 5.69 -16.61 1.31
C LYS A 2 6.29 -18.01 1.40
N MET A 3 6.55 -18.63 0.25
CA MET A 3 7.21 -19.94 0.17
C MET A 3 8.71 -19.75 0.01
N ARG A 4 9.49 -20.72 0.50
CA ARG A 4 10.94 -20.65 0.53
C ARG A 4 11.56 -22.01 0.26
N ILE A 5 12.76 -22.02 -0.29
CA ILE A 5 13.62 -23.21 -0.27
C ILE A 5 14.21 -23.45 1.12
N GLY A 6 14.62 -24.68 1.39
CA GLY A 6 15.25 -25.08 2.64
C GLY A 6 16.73 -24.71 2.71
N LYS A 7 17.46 -25.46 3.54
CA LYS A 7 18.88 -25.27 3.79
C LYS A 7 19.72 -25.91 2.68
N LEU A 8 20.80 -25.24 2.28
CA LEU A 8 21.81 -25.75 1.36
C LEU A 8 23.07 -26.18 2.13
N ASP A 9 23.75 -27.22 1.64
CA ASP A 9 24.99 -27.76 2.23
C ASP A 9 26.20 -26.84 1.99
N LYS A 10 26.20 -26.13 0.86
CA LYS A 10 27.19 -25.14 0.47
C LYS A 10 26.47 -23.88 0.01
N GLU A 11 26.96 -22.73 0.48
CA GLU A 11 26.36 -21.44 0.12
C GLU A 11 27.42 -20.40 -0.25
N PRO A 12 27.20 -19.64 -1.34
CA PRO A 12 26.12 -19.80 -2.31
C PRO A 12 26.32 -21.01 -3.25
N ILE A 13 25.24 -21.51 -3.85
CA ILE A 13 25.33 -22.36 -5.06
C ILE A 13 25.07 -21.53 -6.30
N GLN A 14 25.60 -22.00 -7.44
CA GLN A 14 25.36 -21.39 -8.74
C GLN A 14 24.60 -22.35 -9.63
N LEU A 15 23.39 -21.97 -10.03
CA LEU A 15 22.60 -22.69 -11.03
C LEU A 15 22.90 -22.12 -12.42
N LYS A 16 23.07 -22.98 -13.43
CA LYS A 16 23.31 -22.58 -14.82
C LYS A 16 22.12 -22.94 -15.71
N PRO A 17 21.85 -22.17 -16.78
CA PRO A 17 20.85 -22.55 -17.76
C PRO A 17 21.12 -23.95 -18.32
N GLY A 18 20.08 -24.78 -18.39
CA GLY A 18 20.14 -26.17 -18.82
C GLY A 18 20.39 -27.19 -17.69
N ASP A 19 20.74 -26.75 -16.48
CA ASP A 19 20.88 -27.65 -15.34
C ASP A 19 19.52 -28.25 -14.94
N SER A 20 19.52 -29.50 -14.50
CA SER A 20 18.38 -30.11 -13.81
C SER A 20 18.43 -29.75 -12.33
N PHE A 21 17.30 -29.31 -11.78
CA PHE A 21 17.17 -28.92 -10.38
C PHE A 21 15.84 -29.38 -9.82
N THR A 22 15.87 -30.06 -8.68
CA THR A 22 14.68 -30.69 -8.07
C THR A 22 14.26 -29.97 -6.80
N LEU A 23 12.98 -29.59 -6.73
CA LEU A 23 12.35 -29.14 -5.49
C LEU A 23 11.65 -30.32 -4.84
N THR A 24 11.90 -30.57 -3.55
CA THR A 24 11.30 -31.70 -2.82
C THR A 24 10.52 -31.25 -1.58
N ALA A 25 9.44 -31.98 -1.27
CA ALA A 25 8.72 -31.85 0.00
C ALA A 25 9.42 -32.57 1.18
N ASP A 26 10.44 -33.38 0.90
CA ASP A 26 11.21 -34.06 1.95
C ASP A 26 12.08 -33.06 2.74
N ASP A 27 12.17 -33.25 4.06
CA ASP A 27 13.07 -32.45 4.90
C ASP A 27 14.53 -32.91 4.75
N ILE A 28 15.23 -32.26 3.83
CA ILE A 28 16.64 -32.53 3.53
C ILE A 28 17.47 -31.25 3.54
N THR A 29 18.78 -31.38 3.78
CA THR A 29 19.74 -30.35 3.39
C THR A 29 20.04 -30.53 1.90
N GLY A 30 19.70 -29.52 1.11
CA GLY A 30 19.85 -29.53 -0.33
C GLY A 30 21.26 -29.20 -0.82
N ASN A 31 21.43 -29.31 -2.14
CA ASN A 31 22.66 -29.00 -2.87
C ASN A 31 22.32 -28.44 -4.26
N SER A 32 23.27 -28.47 -5.21
CA SER A 32 23.06 -27.96 -6.57
C SER A 32 22.11 -28.77 -7.45
N GLN A 33 21.59 -29.91 -7.00
CA GLN A 33 20.71 -30.78 -7.76
C GLN A 33 19.32 -30.93 -7.14
N ARG A 34 19.21 -30.93 -5.80
CA ARG A 34 17.94 -31.15 -5.09
C ARG A 34 17.90 -30.31 -3.82
N VAL A 35 16.78 -29.64 -3.55
CA VAL A 35 16.58 -28.85 -2.32
C VAL A 35 15.16 -29.00 -1.78
N SER A 36 15.03 -29.02 -0.46
CA SER A 36 13.73 -28.98 0.22
C SER A 36 13.03 -27.63 0.01
N MET A 37 11.70 -27.58 0.17
CA MET A 37 10.92 -26.34 0.14
C MET A 37 9.80 -26.33 1.17
N SER A 38 9.37 -25.14 1.58
CA SER A 38 8.47 -24.93 2.71
C SER A 38 6.99 -25.17 2.41
N PHE A 39 6.64 -25.69 1.23
CA PHE A 39 5.26 -25.85 0.75
C PHE A 39 5.01 -27.29 0.27
N ALA A 40 4.89 -28.22 1.21
CA ALA A 40 4.73 -29.65 0.92
C ALA A 40 3.67 -30.01 -0.17
N PRO A 41 2.53 -29.29 -0.33
CA PRO A 41 1.57 -29.55 -1.39
C PRO A 41 2.05 -29.19 -2.81
N LEU A 42 3.25 -28.63 -3.00
CA LEU A 42 3.76 -28.21 -4.32
C LEU A 42 3.57 -29.27 -5.43
N PRO A 43 3.92 -30.57 -5.24
CA PRO A 43 3.74 -31.59 -6.28
C PRO A 43 2.28 -31.77 -6.74
N GLN A 44 1.31 -31.33 -5.94
CA GLN A 44 -0.12 -31.50 -6.22
C GLN A 44 -0.71 -30.34 -7.04
N VAL A 45 -0.05 -29.18 -7.04
CA VAL A 45 -0.58 -27.96 -7.67
C VAL A 45 0.17 -27.56 -8.94
N VAL A 46 1.39 -28.06 -9.15
CA VAL A 46 2.19 -27.79 -10.35
C VAL A 46 2.01 -28.88 -11.41
N LYS A 47 2.19 -28.50 -12.67
CA LYS A 47 2.20 -29.39 -13.83
C LYS A 47 3.40 -29.12 -14.73
N PRO A 48 3.83 -30.10 -15.55
CA PRO A 48 4.83 -29.88 -16.58
C PRO A 48 4.55 -28.62 -17.41
N GLY A 49 5.58 -27.83 -17.67
CA GLY A 49 5.51 -26.53 -18.35
C GLY A 49 5.15 -25.34 -17.46
N ASN A 50 4.89 -25.54 -16.16
CA ASN A 50 4.78 -24.40 -15.25
C ASN A 50 6.15 -23.76 -14.99
N THR A 51 6.19 -22.42 -15.03
CA THR A 51 7.36 -21.62 -14.68
C THR A 51 7.32 -21.25 -13.21
N LEU A 52 8.40 -21.54 -12.49
CA LEU A 52 8.61 -21.15 -11.09
C LEU A 52 9.80 -20.21 -10.99
N TYR A 53 9.82 -19.39 -9.96
CA TYR A 53 10.91 -18.45 -9.72
C TYR A 53 11.51 -18.64 -8.34
N LEU A 54 12.85 -18.57 -8.28
CA LEU A 54 13.62 -18.60 -7.06
C LEU A 54 14.35 -17.28 -6.86
N ASN A 55 14.64 -16.94 -5.61
CA ASN A 55 15.38 -15.74 -5.24
C ASN A 55 14.71 -14.47 -5.82
N ASP A 56 13.44 -14.26 -5.48
CA ASP A 56 12.68 -13.06 -5.83
C ASP A 56 12.68 -12.75 -7.35
N GLY A 57 12.58 -13.80 -8.18
CA GLY A 57 12.49 -13.66 -9.64
C GLY A 57 13.80 -13.83 -10.41
N PHE A 58 14.96 -13.83 -9.76
CA PHE A 58 16.26 -13.84 -10.45
C PHE A 58 16.61 -15.18 -11.11
N VAL A 59 16.12 -16.29 -10.56
CA VAL A 59 16.35 -17.62 -11.12
C VAL A 59 15.01 -18.15 -11.61
N GLN A 60 14.96 -18.54 -12.88
CA GLN A 60 13.76 -19.07 -13.52
C GLN A 60 13.94 -20.56 -13.80
N ILE A 61 13.00 -21.37 -13.36
CA ILE A 61 12.98 -22.82 -13.60
C ILE A 61 11.63 -23.24 -14.19
N GLU A 62 11.63 -24.25 -15.03
CA GLU A 62 10.41 -24.82 -15.63
C GLU A 62 10.22 -26.25 -15.12
N VAL A 63 9.02 -26.57 -14.67
CA VAL A 63 8.66 -27.92 -14.22
C VAL A 63 8.68 -28.86 -15.42
N VAL A 64 9.50 -29.91 -15.35
CA VAL A 64 9.61 -30.95 -16.37
C VAL A 64 8.70 -32.13 -16.03
N LYS A 65 8.74 -32.60 -14.79
CA LYS A 65 7.85 -33.67 -14.29
C LYS A 65 7.69 -33.60 -12.78
N VAL A 66 6.63 -34.23 -12.31
CA VAL A 66 6.37 -34.45 -10.88
C VAL A 66 6.43 -35.94 -10.61
N GLU A 67 7.23 -36.35 -9.63
CA GLU A 67 7.42 -37.76 -9.25
C GLU A 67 7.40 -37.89 -7.72
N GLY A 68 6.28 -38.36 -7.18
CA GLY A 68 6.09 -38.45 -5.73
C GLY A 68 6.15 -37.08 -5.05
N ASN A 69 7.12 -36.91 -4.16
CA ASN A 69 7.37 -35.65 -3.44
C ASN A 69 8.26 -34.67 -4.20
N ASP A 70 8.77 -35.06 -5.36
CA ASP A 70 9.76 -34.32 -6.12
C ASP A 70 9.14 -33.65 -7.34
N VAL A 71 9.53 -32.38 -7.53
CA VAL A 71 9.24 -31.59 -8.73
C VAL A 71 10.57 -31.37 -9.42
N GLU A 72 10.78 -32.11 -10.51
CA GLU A 72 11.97 -31.96 -11.33
C GLU A 72 11.80 -30.79 -12.29
N CYS A 73 12.76 -29.87 -12.26
CA CYS A 73 12.75 -28.68 -13.08
C CYS A 73 14.00 -28.57 -13.97
N LEU A 74 13.87 -27.81 -15.05
CA LEU A 74 14.96 -27.35 -15.89
C LEU A 74 15.24 -25.87 -15.56
N VAL A 75 16.51 -25.52 -15.35
CA VAL A 75 16.91 -24.12 -15.16
C VAL A 75 16.88 -23.40 -16.50
N LEU A 76 15.98 -22.42 -16.66
CA LEU A 76 15.91 -21.57 -17.84
C LEU A 76 16.84 -20.36 -17.72
N VAL A 77 16.81 -19.71 -16.55
CA VAL A 77 17.69 -18.58 -16.20
C VAL A 77 18.41 -18.93 -14.91
N GLY A 78 19.73 -19.07 -15.01
CA GLY A 78 20.59 -19.39 -13.87
C GLY A 78 20.91 -18.18 -13.00
N GLY A 79 21.48 -18.44 -11.82
CA GLY A 79 21.82 -17.40 -10.86
C GLY A 79 22.35 -17.97 -9.56
N GLU A 80 22.76 -17.05 -8.67
CA GLU A 80 23.18 -17.38 -7.31
C GLU A 80 21.95 -17.78 -6.48
N LEU A 81 22.04 -18.89 -5.75
CA LEU A 81 21.01 -19.33 -4.82
C LEU A 81 21.61 -19.58 -3.42
N ARG A 82 20.89 -19.15 -2.39
CA ARG A 82 21.24 -19.28 -0.97
C ARG A 82 20.07 -19.91 -0.21
N SER A 83 20.30 -20.36 1.01
CA SER A 83 19.24 -20.93 1.84
C SER A 83 18.08 -19.96 2.07
N HIS A 84 16.88 -20.49 2.25
CA HIS A 84 15.68 -19.73 2.63
C HIS A 84 15.25 -18.64 1.65
N LYS A 85 15.77 -18.65 0.42
CA LYS A 85 15.34 -17.76 -0.65
C LYS A 85 13.90 -18.06 -1.07
N GLY A 86 13.20 -17.01 -1.51
CA GLY A 86 11.80 -17.08 -1.89
C GLY A 86 11.58 -18.01 -3.08
N LEU A 87 10.44 -18.71 -3.07
CA LEU A 87 9.88 -19.49 -4.17
C LEU A 87 8.53 -18.86 -4.57
N ASN A 88 8.40 -18.49 -5.83
CA ASN A 88 7.20 -17.90 -6.40
C ASN A 88 6.61 -18.79 -7.47
N LEU A 89 5.28 -18.81 -7.57
CA LEU A 89 4.50 -19.70 -8.43
C LEU A 89 3.42 -18.92 -9.18
N PRO A 90 3.82 -18.07 -10.15
CA PRO A 90 2.88 -17.19 -10.82
C PRO A 90 1.75 -17.95 -11.51
N GLY A 91 0.52 -17.51 -11.26
CA GLY A 91 -0.67 -18.05 -11.92
C GLY A 91 -1.09 -19.46 -11.46
N ILE A 92 -0.54 -19.94 -10.34
CA ILE A 92 -0.90 -21.24 -9.76
C ILE A 92 -1.71 -21.02 -8.49
N ASP A 93 -2.91 -21.60 -8.43
CA ASP A 93 -3.70 -21.65 -7.21
C ASP A 93 -3.05 -22.61 -6.21
N LEU A 94 -2.65 -22.07 -5.07
CA LEU A 94 -1.93 -22.81 -4.03
C LEU A 94 -2.89 -23.50 -3.05
N GLY A 95 -4.19 -23.21 -3.09
CA GLY A 95 -5.17 -23.77 -2.15
C GLY A 95 -4.91 -23.39 -0.68
N ILE A 96 -4.10 -22.35 -0.43
CA ILE A 96 -3.77 -21.86 0.92
C ILE A 96 -4.35 -20.48 1.15
N LYS A 97 -4.77 -20.24 2.39
CA LYS A 97 -5.24 -18.91 2.82
C LYS A 97 -4.06 -17.95 2.95
N ALA A 98 -4.29 -16.66 2.70
CA ALA A 98 -3.26 -15.66 2.89
C ALA A 98 -2.89 -15.50 4.38
N PHE A 99 -3.88 -15.57 5.26
CA PHE A 99 -3.77 -15.44 6.71
C PHE A 99 -3.56 -16.80 7.37
N THR A 100 -2.38 -17.02 7.94
CA THR A 100 -1.93 -18.31 8.50
C THR A 100 -2.04 -18.36 10.02
N ASP A 101 -1.91 -19.55 10.62
CA ASP A 101 -1.87 -19.71 12.09
C ASP A 101 -0.74 -18.89 12.74
N ARG A 102 0.43 -18.81 12.09
CA ARG A 102 1.51 -17.95 12.55
C ARG A 102 1.13 -16.47 12.46
N ASP A 103 0.37 -16.07 11.44
CA ASP A 103 -0.09 -14.69 11.33
C ASP A 103 -1.13 -14.37 12.40
N HIS A 104 -1.95 -15.33 12.84
CA HIS A 104 -2.81 -15.18 14.02
C HIS A 104 -2.01 -14.88 15.29
N ASP A 105 -0.92 -15.62 15.53
CA ASP A 105 -0.05 -15.36 16.68
C ASP A 105 0.63 -13.99 16.60
N CYS A 106 1.13 -13.63 15.41
CA CYS A 106 1.71 -12.31 15.15
C CYS A 106 0.68 -11.19 15.35
N LEU A 107 -0.55 -11.38 14.88
CA LEU A 107 -1.65 -10.42 15.03
C LEU A 107 -1.96 -10.21 16.51
N LYS A 108 -2.09 -11.29 17.28
CA LYS A 108 -2.31 -11.21 18.72
C LYS A 108 -1.23 -10.40 19.41
N PHE A 109 0.04 -10.71 19.16
CA PHE A 109 1.15 -9.95 19.69
C PHE A 109 1.08 -8.47 19.28
N ALA A 110 0.81 -8.17 18.01
CA ALA A 110 0.72 -6.80 17.52
C ALA A 110 -0.41 -6.01 18.20
N MET A 111 -1.57 -6.63 18.42
CA MET A 111 -2.69 -6.02 19.14
C MET A 111 -2.33 -5.72 20.61
N GLU A 112 -1.61 -6.63 21.29
CA GLU A 112 -1.09 -6.40 22.65
C GLU A 112 -0.10 -5.23 22.73
N GLN A 113 0.62 -4.94 21.64
CA GLN A 113 1.54 -3.79 21.53
C GLN A 113 0.85 -2.49 21.09
N GLY A 114 -0.45 -2.51 20.78
CA GLY A 114 -1.20 -1.32 20.38
C GLY A 114 -0.81 -0.75 19.02
N VAL A 115 -0.47 -1.59 18.03
CA VAL A 115 -0.16 -1.10 16.68
C VAL A 115 -1.39 -0.45 16.02
N ASP A 116 -1.15 0.60 15.24
CA ASP A 116 -2.24 1.35 14.57
C ASP A 116 -2.78 0.64 13.32
N ALA A 117 -1.91 -0.11 12.63
CA ALA A 117 -2.22 -0.73 11.36
C ALA A 117 -1.59 -2.13 11.25
N VAL A 118 -2.28 -2.99 10.49
CA VAL A 118 -1.83 -4.34 10.13
C VAL A 118 -1.82 -4.44 8.62
N SER A 119 -0.74 -4.99 8.05
CA SER A 119 -0.66 -5.22 6.62
C SER A 119 -0.66 -6.71 6.31
N GLN A 120 -1.69 -7.17 5.58
CA GLN A 120 -1.83 -8.57 5.19
C GLN A 120 -1.06 -8.84 3.90
N SER A 121 -0.15 -9.80 3.93
CA SER A 121 0.65 -10.21 2.76
C SER A 121 -0.09 -11.22 1.89
N PHE A 122 0.25 -11.25 0.60
CA PHE A 122 -0.26 -12.19 -0.41
C PHE A 122 -1.79 -12.26 -0.43
N VAL A 123 -2.45 -11.11 -0.33
CA VAL A 123 -3.91 -11.02 -0.41
C VAL A 123 -4.35 -11.48 -1.79
N GLU A 124 -5.35 -12.33 -1.83
CA GLU A 124 -5.92 -12.85 -3.07
C GLU A 124 -7.39 -12.48 -3.22
N SER A 125 -8.13 -12.38 -2.12
CA SER A 125 -9.57 -12.10 -2.12
C SER A 125 -9.99 -11.23 -0.94
N ALA A 126 -11.23 -10.72 -0.98
CA ALA A 126 -11.83 -10.02 0.17
C ALA A 126 -11.85 -10.89 1.44
N ALA A 127 -12.01 -12.21 1.30
CA ALA A 127 -12.06 -13.14 2.42
C ALA A 127 -10.76 -13.15 3.25
N ASP A 128 -9.60 -12.90 2.63
CA ASP A 128 -8.33 -12.80 3.35
C ASP A 128 -8.31 -11.59 4.30
N ILE A 129 -8.90 -10.47 3.89
CA ILE A 129 -8.98 -9.26 4.69
C ILE A 129 -10.03 -9.41 5.80
N VAL A 130 -11.18 -10.00 5.47
CA VAL A 130 -12.24 -10.29 6.45
C VAL A 130 -11.70 -11.22 7.54
N ALA A 131 -10.91 -12.24 7.20
CA ALA A 131 -10.32 -13.14 8.18
C ALA A 131 -9.42 -12.41 9.20
N VAL A 132 -8.60 -11.46 8.74
CA VAL A 132 -7.78 -10.62 9.63
C VAL A 132 -8.65 -9.75 10.52
N ARG A 133 -9.70 -9.14 9.95
CA ARG A 133 -10.64 -8.27 10.68
C ARG A 133 -11.42 -9.04 11.77
N ASP A 134 -11.92 -10.23 11.44
CA ASP A 134 -12.63 -11.09 12.37
C ASP A 134 -11.72 -11.55 13.51
N ALA A 135 -10.47 -11.92 13.19
CA ALA A 135 -9.48 -12.31 14.20
C ALA A 135 -9.12 -11.14 15.13
N ALA A 136 -8.92 -9.94 14.60
CA ALA A 136 -8.68 -8.75 15.42
C ALA A 136 -9.90 -8.40 16.30
N THR A 137 -11.10 -8.52 15.74
CA THR A 137 -12.37 -8.27 16.46
C THR A 137 -12.56 -9.27 17.60
N ALA A 138 -12.22 -10.53 17.39
CA ALA A 138 -12.25 -11.57 18.43
C ALA A 138 -11.28 -11.28 19.59
N LEU A 139 -10.20 -10.54 19.32
CA LEU A 139 -9.26 -10.04 20.34
C LEU A 139 -9.73 -8.72 20.99
N GLY A 140 -10.84 -8.12 20.54
CA GLY A 140 -11.36 -6.85 21.04
C GLY A 140 -10.75 -5.61 20.37
N HIS A 141 -10.12 -5.77 19.20
CA HIS A 141 -9.45 -4.70 18.46
C HIS A 141 -10.05 -4.48 17.07
N ASN A 142 -9.79 -3.31 16.47
CA ASN A 142 -10.19 -3.00 15.09
C ASN A 142 -9.09 -2.16 14.41
N PRO A 143 -7.96 -2.79 14.03
CA PRO A 143 -6.83 -2.08 13.42
C PRO A 143 -7.17 -1.63 12.00
N PHE A 144 -6.38 -0.68 11.49
CA PHE A 144 -6.43 -0.30 10.08
C PHE A 144 -5.76 -1.38 9.22
N ILE A 145 -6.48 -2.00 8.28
CA ILE A 145 -5.96 -3.14 7.51
C ILE A 145 -5.53 -2.70 6.11
N ILE A 146 -4.26 -2.94 5.78
CA ILE A 146 -3.66 -2.66 4.47
C ILE A 146 -3.47 -3.95 3.69
N ALA A 147 -4.14 -4.09 2.55
CA ALA A 147 -3.97 -5.25 1.67
C ALA A 147 -2.70 -5.11 0.81
N LYS A 148 -1.76 -6.05 0.91
CA LYS A 148 -0.58 -6.07 0.03
C LYS A 148 -0.91 -6.81 -1.26
N ILE A 149 -0.89 -6.07 -2.36
CA ILE A 149 -1.16 -6.59 -3.69
C ILE A 149 0.14 -7.15 -4.24
N GLU A 150 0.31 -8.46 -4.08
CA GLU A 150 1.52 -9.22 -4.41
C GLU A 150 1.26 -10.34 -5.41
N ARG A 151 -0.01 -10.71 -5.63
CA ARG A 151 -0.42 -11.84 -6.48
C ARG A 151 -1.12 -11.34 -7.73
N SER A 152 -0.88 -12.01 -8.86
CA SER A 152 -1.58 -11.71 -10.11
C SER A 152 -3.10 -11.92 -9.99
N GLY A 153 -3.54 -13.00 -9.36
CA GLY A 153 -4.98 -13.28 -9.14
C GLY A 153 -5.70 -12.29 -8.21
N ALA A 154 -4.98 -11.44 -7.49
CA ALA A 154 -5.58 -10.33 -6.75
C ALA A 154 -6.05 -9.22 -7.68
N LEU A 155 -5.34 -9.00 -8.80
CA LEU A 155 -5.65 -7.93 -9.77
C LEU A 155 -7.03 -8.11 -10.40
N ASP A 156 -7.49 -9.35 -10.54
CA ASP A 156 -8.82 -9.69 -11.07
C ASP A 156 -9.96 -9.51 -10.06
N ARG A 157 -9.62 -9.39 -8.77
CA ARG A 157 -10.55 -9.26 -7.63
C ARG A 157 -10.38 -7.95 -6.87
N MET A 158 -9.84 -6.93 -7.53
CA MET A 158 -9.45 -5.69 -6.85
C MET A 158 -10.64 -4.96 -6.22
N ASP A 159 -11.81 -4.97 -6.86
CA ASP A 159 -13.00 -4.28 -6.36
C ASP A 159 -13.42 -4.80 -4.96
N GLU A 160 -13.53 -6.13 -4.80
CA GLU A 160 -13.88 -6.75 -3.52
C GLU A 160 -12.78 -6.56 -2.46
N ILE A 161 -11.51 -6.60 -2.85
CA ILE A 161 -10.37 -6.39 -1.95
C ILE A 161 -10.37 -4.96 -1.43
N MET A 162 -10.54 -3.97 -2.32
CA MET A 162 -10.58 -2.55 -1.95
C MET A 162 -11.80 -2.22 -1.09
N GLU A 163 -12.94 -2.90 -1.29
CA GLU A 163 -14.11 -2.75 -0.43
C GLU A 163 -13.80 -3.21 1.00
N ALA A 164 -13.20 -4.39 1.16
CA ALA A 164 -12.91 -5.00 2.47
C ALA A 164 -11.73 -4.35 3.22
N ALA A 165 -10.72 -3.87 2.51
CA ALA A 165 -9.50 -3.28 3.07
C ALA A 165 -9.66 -1.79 3.39
N ASP A 166 -8.91 -1.29 4.37
CA ASP A 166 -8.92 0.14 4.71
C ASP A 166 -7.97 0.95 3.83
N GLY A 167 -6.91 0.30 3.32
CA GLY A 167 -5.98 0.81 2.31
C GLY A 167 -5.29 -0.33 1.57
N ILE A 168 -4.47 -0.01 0.58
CA ILE A 168 -3.70 -0.99 -0.19
C ILE A 168 -2.21 -0.65 -0.25
N MET A 169 -1.38 -1.66 -0.50
CA MET A 169 0.03 -1.50 -0.79
C MET A 169 0.35 -2.17 -2.12
N VAL A 170 0.91 -1.40 -3.06
CA VAL A 170 1.47 -1.92 -4.31
C VAL A 170 2.87 -2.45 -4.01
N ALA A 171 2.98 -3.75 -3.74
CA ALA A 171 4.22 -4.41 -3.35
C ALA A 171 4.96 -4.94 -4.59
N ARG A 172 5.70 -4.05 -5.24
CA ARG A 172 6.26 -4.23 -6.58
C ARG A 172 7.29 -5.35 -6.69
N GLY A 173 8.04 -5.63 -5.62
CA GLY A 173 9.01 -6.71 -5.58
C GLY A 173 8.36 -8.07 -5.80
N ASP A 174 7.40 -8.46 -4.96
CA ASP A 174 6.71 -9.74 -5.11
C ASP A 174 5.73 -9.71 -6.31
N LEU A 175 5.00 -8.61 -6.53
CA LEU A 175 4.08 -8.49 -7.67
C LEU A 175 4.80 -8.59 -9.03
N GLY A 176 5.99 -7.99 -9.16
CA GLY A 176 6.80 -8.00 -10.38
C GLY A 176 7.38 -9.38 -10.74
N VAL A 177 7.31 -10.35 -9.82
CA VAL A 177 7.59 -11.77 -10.10
C VAL A 177 6.32 -12.48 -10.60
N GLU A 178 5.14 -12.04 -10.17
CA GLU A 178 3.86 -12.69 -10.43
C GLU A 178 3.18 -12.23 -11.74
N ILE A 179 3.56 -11.05 -12.26
CA ILE A 179 3.15 -10.54 -13.57
C ILE A 179 4.38 -10.24 -14.44
N PRO A 180 4.25 -10.17 -15.77
CA PRO A 180 5.36 -9.75 -16.63
C PRO A 180 5.90 -8.40 -16.18
N ILE A 181 7.23 -8.31 -16.00
CA ILE A 181 7.88 -7.16 -15.37
C ILE A 181 7.64 -5.86 -16.14
N GLU A 182 7.48 -5.93 -17.46
CA GLU A 182 7.15 -4.79 -18.32
C GLU A 182 5.73 -4.23 -18.10
N GLN A 183 4.85 -4.98 -17.41
CA GLN A 183 3.48 -4.55 -17.08
C GLN A 183 3.38 -3.91 -15.69
N ILE A 184 4.42 -3.96 -14.85
CA ILE A 184 4.37 -3.47 -13.46
C ILE A 184 3.96 -2.00 -13.37
N ALA A 185 4.44 -1.18 -14.31
CA ALA A 185 4.12 0.24 -14.36
C ALA A 185 2.62 0.48 -14.65
N VAL A 186 2.02 -0.35 -15.51
CA VAL A 186 0.59 -0.26 -15.84
C VAL A 186 -0.26 -0.71 -14.65
N ALA A 187 0.10 -1.83 -14.01
CA ALA A 187 -0.58 -2.33 -12.82
C ALA A 187 -0.54 -1.32 -11.67
N GLN A 188 0.63 -0.75 -11.37
CA GLN A 188 0.80 0.30 -10.35
C GLN A 188 -0.14 1.48 -10.60
N LYS A 189 -0.11 2.03 -11.82
CA LYS A 189 -0.94 3.20 -12.19
C LYS A 189 -2.42 2.93 -12.01
N ARG A 190 -2.87 1.73 -12.44
CA ARG A 190 -4.27 1.30 -12.28
C ARG A 190 -4.64 1.20 -10.80
N LEU A 191 -3.83 0.48 -10.00
CA LEU A 191 -4.09 0.28 -8.57
C LEU A 191 -4.15 1.61 -7.80
N ILE A 192 -3.20 2.51 -8.04
CA ILE A 192 -3.18 3.84 -7.41
C ILE A 192 -4.42 4.63 -7.82
N ARG A 193 -4.76 4.67 -9.11
CA ARG A 193 -5.94 5.39 -9.60
C ARG A 193 -7.22 4.88 -8.95
N ASP A 194 -7.42 3.57 -8.95
CA ASP A 194 -8.66 2.95 -8.46
C ASP A 194 -8.79 3.16 -6.94
N ALA A 195 -7.69 3.04 -6.18
CA ALA A 195 -7.64 3.37 -4.75
C ALA A 195 -7.96 4.84 -4.47
N ASN A 196 -7.38 5.76 -5.24
CA ASN A 196 -7.66 7.19 -5.14
C ASN A 196 -9.16 7.46 -5.38
N LEU A 197 -9.77 6.87 -6.40
CA LEU A 197 -11.19 7.08 -6.69
C LEU A 197 -12.09 6.63 -5.53
N LEU A 198 -11.72 5.54 -4.85
CA LEU A 198 -12.42 5.03 -3.67
C LEU A 198 -12.05 5.76 -2.36
N GLY A 199 -11.08 6.68 -2.39
CA GLY A 199 -10.57 7.34 -1.19
C GLY A 199 -9.87 6.38 -0.22
N LYS A 200 -9.29 5.31 -0.74
CA LYS A 200 -8.51 4.32 0.00
C LYS A 200 -7.04 4.71 -0.07
N PRO A 201 -6.33 4.87 1.07
CA PRO A 201 -4.91 5.14 1.07
C PRO A 201 -4.13 4.07 0.30
N VAL A 202 -3.21 4.51 -0.55
CA VAL A 202 -2.32 3.63 -1.30
C VAL A 202 -0.85 3.90 -0.97
N ILE A 203 -0.13 2.82 -0.66
CA ILE A 203 1.31 2.83 -0.43
C ILE A 203 2.03 2.23 -1.64
N THR A 204 2.94 2.98 -2.25
CA THR A 204 3.87 2.41 -3.23
C THR A 204 5.11 1.89 -2.52
N ALA A 205 5.38 0.59 -2.65
CA ALA A 205 6.35 -0.11 -1.83
C ALA A 205 7.40 -0.85 -2.65
N THR A 206 8.52 -1.14 -1.97
CA THR A 206 9.70 -1.91 -2.41
C THR A 206 10.49 -1.27 -3.56
N GLN A 207 11.81 -1.41 -3.51
CA GLN A 207 12.75 -0.93 -4.53
C GLN A 207 12.57 0.56 -4.92
N MET A 208 12.17 1.40 -3.95
CA MET A 208 12.02 2.84 -4.21
C MET A 208 13.39 3.51 -4.33
N LEU A 209 14.32 3.20 -3.41
CA LEU A 209 15.68 3.74 -3.40
C LEU A 209 16.69 2.63 -3.02
N GLU A 210 16.50 1.40 -3.51
CA GLU A 210 17.24 0.19 -3.08
C GLU A 210 18.77 0.39 -3.06
N SER A 211 19.33 1.06 -4.06
CA SER A 211 20.78 1.32 -4.14
C SER A 211 21.31 2.13 -2.95
N MET A 212 20.44 2.84 -2.22
CA MET A 212 20.79 3.58 -1.02
C MET A 212 21.01 2.71 0.22
N THR A 213 20.72 1.42 0.16
CA THR A 213 21.20 0.45 1.17
C THR A 213 22.72 0.47 1.28
N THR A 214 23.43 0.64 0.16
CA THR A 214 24.90 0.64 0.10
C THR A 214 25.51 1.96 -0.35
N ASN A 215 24.73 2.90 -0.89
CA ASN A 215 25.20 4.17 -1.44
C ASN A 215 24.51 5.38 -0.79
N LYS A 216 25.18 6.53 -0.71
CA LYS A 216 24.58 7.75 -0.15
C LYS A 216 23.58 8.46 -1.07
N ARG A 217 23.52 8.07 -2.34
CA ARG A 217 22.64 8.67 -3.34
C ARG A 217 22.02 7.57 -4.18
N PRO A 218 20.76 7.74 -4.60
CA PRO A 218 20.13 6.78 -5.48
C PRO A 218 20.64 6.96 -6.90
N THR A 219 20.27 6.00 -7.74
CA THR A 219 20.39 6.12 -9.19
C THR A 219 19.38 7.14 -9.74
N ARG A 220 19.60 7.61 -10.97
CA ARG A 220 18.63 8.48 -11.67
C ARG A 220 17.31 7.75 -11.95
N ALA A 221 17.38 6.44 -12.21
CA ALA A 221 16.21 5.60 -12.43
C ALA A 221 15.33 5.53 -11.18
N GLU A 222 15.90 5.22 -10.02
CA GLU A 222 15.18 5.18 -8.73
C GLU A 222 14.56 6.53 -8.38
N SER A 223 15.32 7.63 -8.54
CA SER A 223 14.77 8.98 -8.31
C SER A 223 13.59 9.29 -9.23
N THR A 224 13.61 8.80 -10.48
CA THR A 224 12.53 8.99 -11.46
C THR A 224 11.34 8.09 -11.14
N ASP A 225 11.59 6.88 -10.65
CA ASP A 225 10.57 5.94 -10.21
C ASP A 225 9.77 6.48 -9.01
N VAL A 226 10.46 6.98 -7.98
CA VAL A 226 9.82 7.68 -6.85
C VAL A 226 8.99 8.87 -7.33
N ALA A 227 9.55 9.69 -8.23
CA ALA A 227 8.83 10.83 -8.79
C ALA A 227 7.55 10.38 -9.53
N ASN A 228 7.61 9.32 -10.32
CA ASN A 228 6.46 8.79 -11.04
C ASN A 228 5.39 8.22 -10.09
N ALA A 229 5.76 7.54 -9.01
CA ALA A 229 4.79 7.08 -8.01
C ALA A 229 4.02 8.26 -7.37
N ILE A 230 4.70 9.38 -7.14
CA ILE A 230 4.10 10.62 -6.62
C ILE A 230 3.19 11.27 -7.67
N LEU A 231 3.61 11.33 -8.94
CA LEU A 231 2.80 11.86 -10.04
C LEU A 231 1.58 10.99 -10.35
N ASP A 232 1.70 9.67 -10.18
CA ASP A 232 0.58 8.73 -10.26
C ASP A 232 -0.43 8.96 -9.12
N GLY A 233 -0.02 9.68 -8.09
CA GLY A 233 -0.86 10.10 -6.98
C GLY A 233 -0.87 9.09 -5.85
N THR A 234 0.26 8.47 -5.51
CA THR A 234 0.35 7.65 -4.29
C THR A 234 0.15 8.49 -3.02
N ASP A 235 -0.41 7.91 -1.96
CA ASP A 235 -0.52 8.57 -0.65
C ASP A 235 0.78 8.46 0.15
N CYS A 236 1.45 7.31 0.05
CA CYS A 236 2.71 7.06 0.76
C CYS A 236 3.73 6.38 -0.15
N VAL A 237 5.01 6.69 0.10
CA VAL A 237 6.16 5.98 -0.47
C VAL A 237 6.90 5.26 0.67
N MET A 238 7.24 3.98 0.47
CA MET A 238 7.81 3.14 1.52
C MET A 238 9.27 2.78 1.25
N LEU A 239 10.13 2.96 2.27
CA LEU A 239 11.46 2.35 2.32
C LEU A 239 11.38 0.98 3.00
N SER A 240 12.13 0.02 2.48
CA SER A 240 12.22 -1.35 2.98
C SER A 240 13.60 -1.60 3.58
N GLY A 241 14.53 -2.16 2.81
CA GLY A 241 15.89 -2.44 3.27
C GLY A 241 16.69 -1.16 3.54
N GLU A 242 16.37 -0.07 2.84
CA GLU A 242 17.09 1.20 2.91
C GLU A 242 17.10 1.78 4.33
N SER A 243 15.97 1.71 5.03
CA SER A 243 15.81 2.21 6.40
C SER A 243 16.07 1.14 7.47
N ALA A 244 15.71 -0.12 7.19
CA ALA A 244 15.77 -1.20 8.17
C ALA A 244 17.19 -1.73 8.43
N MET A 245 18.00 -1.86 7.37
CA MET A 245 19.33 -2.47 7.45
C MET A 245 20.39 -1.78 6.58
N GLY A 246 20.02 -0.69 5.90
CA GLY A 246 20.91 0.08 5.03
C GLY A 246 21.99 0.82 5.80
N LYS A 247 23.08 1.17 5.10
CA LYS A 247 24.18 1.98 5.64
C LYS A 247 23.82 3.45 5.80
N TYR A 248 22.79 3.93 5.11
CA TYR A 248 22.41 5.35 5.03
C TYR A 248 20.89 5.58 5.25
N PRO A 249 20.31 5.08 6.35
CA PRO A 249 18.86 5.11 6.54
C PRO A 249 18.30 6.54 6.66
N VAL A 250 19.01 7.44 7.33
CA VAL A 250 18.62 8.86 7.47
C VAL A 250 18.70 9.59 6.13
N ASP A 251 19.75 9.34 5.34
CA ASP A 251 19.90 9.92 4.01
C ASP A 251 18.81 9.44 3.05
N ALA A 252 18.40 8.16 3.15
CA ALA A 252 17.34 7.59 2.33
C ALA A 252 15.99 8.26 2.60
N VAL A 253 15.62 8.45 3.88
CA VAL A 253 14.41 9.21 4.26
C VAL A 253 14.50 10.65 3.76
N GLY A 254 15.61 11.33 4.00
CA GLY A 254 15.82 12.71 3.54
C GLY A 254 15.78 12.85 2.02
N MET A 255 16.19 11.83 1.27
CA MET A 255 16.10 11.80 -0.19
C MET A 255 14.65 11.66 -0.66
N LEU A 256 13.86 10.75 -0.06
CA LEU A 256 12.42 10.65 -0.37
C LEU A 256 11.71 11.98 -0.13
N THR A 257 11.97 12.65 0.99
CA THR A 257 11.39 13.95 1.30
C THR A 257 11.75 15.01 0.25
N LYS A 258 13.01 15.05 -0.19
CA LYS A 258 13.46 15.99 -1.24
C LYS A 258 12.78 15.72 -2.58
N ILE A 259 12.65 14.46 -2.97
CA ILE A 259 11.95 14.09 -4.21
C ILE A 259 10.47 14.46 -4.09
N ALA A 260 9.81 14.12 -2.99
CA ALA A 260 8.40 14.47 -2.76
C ALA A 260 8.15 15.97 -2.87
N ALA A 261 8.89 16.78 -2.12
CA ALA A 261 8.75 18.25 -2.15
C ALA A 261 8.99 18.85 -3.54
N ALA A 262 9.93 18.29 -4.31
CA ALA A 262 10.21 18.74 -5.67
C ALA A 262 9.12 18.35 -6.67
N ILE A 263 8.44 17.22 -6.48
CA ILE A 263 7.51 16.66 -7.46
C ILE A 263 6.05 17.02 -7.16
N GLU A 264 5.68 17.19 -5.90
CA GLU A 264 4.29 17.50 -5.50
C GLU A 264 3.74 18.76 -6.17
N VAL A 265 4.57 19.79 -6.35
CA VAL A 265 4.20 21.04 -7.05
C VAL A 265 3.92 20.85 -8.55
N HIS A 266 4.36 19.73 -9.12
CA HIS A 266 4.18 19.36 -10.52
C HIS A 266 3.08 18.32 -10.72
N ARG A 267 2.39 17.89 -9.65
CA ARG A 267 1.25 16.97 -9.79
C ARG A 267 0.21 17.61 -10.71
N PRO A 268 -0.32 16.87 -11.69
CA PRO A 268 -1.41 17.36 -12.51
C PRO A 268 -2.60 17.64 -11.59
N SER A 269 -3.29 18.77 -11.80
CA SER A 269 -4.56 19.02 -11.13
C SER A 269 -5.51 17.88 -11.52
N TYR A 270 -5.81 17.00 -10.58
CA TYR A 270 -6.69 15.87 -10.84
C TYR A 270 -8.11 16.42 -10.94
N TYR A 271 -8.63 16.53 -12.17
CA TYR A 271 -9.97 17.05 -12.36
C TYR A 271 -10.97 16.02 -11.82
N ALA A 272 -11.49 16.27 -10.63
CA ALA A 272 -12.32 15.31 -9.90
C ALA A 272 -13.55 14.91 -10.71
N ARG A 273 -14.08 15.84 -11.51
CA ARG A 273 -15.22 15.61 -12.41
C ARG A 273 -14.89 14.60 -13.51
N GLU A 274 -13.77 14.75 -14.20
CA GLU A 274 -13.32 13.88 -15.28
C GLU A 274 -12.99 12.49 -14.73
N ALA A 275 -12.34 12.46 -13.57
CA ALA A 275 -12.02 11.24 -12.83
C ALA A 275 -13.28 10.43 -12.47
N LEU A 276 -14.28 11.09 -11.88
CA LEU A 276 -15.55 10.45 -11.51
C LEU A 276 -16.33 9.97 -12.74
N LYS A 277 -16.36 10.76 -13.83
CA LYS A 277 -16.99 10.35 -15.10
C LYS A 277 -16.31 9.12 -15.70
N ALA A 278 -14.99 9.08 -15.72
CA ALA A 278 -14.22 7.96 -16.27
C ALA A 278 -14.44 6.65 -15.49
N PHE A 279 -14.85 6.74 -14.21
CA PHE A 279 -15.12 5.60 -13.34
C PHE A 279 -16.56 5.07 -13.45
N GLY A 280 -17.35 5.52 -14.44
CA GLY A 280 -18.71 5.02 -14.66
C GLY A 280 -19.73 5.50 -13.62
N HIS A 281 -19.40 6.52 -12.81
CA HIS A 281 -20.39 7.22 -12.00
C HIS A 281 -21.23 8.15 -12.89
N GLU A 282 -22.08 7.58 -13.74
CA GLU A 282 -23.14 8.30 -14.48
C GLU A 282 -24.37 8.60 -13.59
N GLY A 283 -24.34 8.18 -12.31
CA GLY A 283 -25.38 8.45 -11.31
C GLY A 283 -25.23 9.78 -10.56
N ILE A 284 -26.18 10.06 -9.65
CA ILE A 284 -26.12 11.23 -8.75
C ILE A 284 -24.90 11.07 -7.84
N ALA A 285 -23.91 11.95 -8.01
CA ALA A 285 -22.72 12.03 -7.17
C ALA A 285 -23.11 12.01 -5.68
N GLY A 286 -22.48 11.14 -4.89
CA GLY A 286 -22.76 11.06 -3.46
C GLY A 286 -22.45 12.38 -2.76
N GLY A 287 -23.01 12.62 -1.57
CA GLY A 287 -22.78 13.88 -0.85
C GLY A 287 -21.29 14.20 -0.61
N SER A 288 -20.44 13.18 -0.44
CA SER A 288 -18.99 13.34 -0.34
C SER A 288 -18.35 13.78 -1.67
N ASP A 289 -18.83 13.27 -2.80
CA ASP A 289 -18.33 13.62 -4.13
C ASP A 289 -18.67 15.08 -4.45
N LEU A 290 -19.88 15.53 -4.11
CA LEU A 290 -20.32 16.91 -4.29
C LEU A 290 -19.48 17.89 -3.45
N ILE A 291 -19.18 17.56 -2.20
CA ILE A 291 -18.30 18.38 -1.36
C ILE A 291 -16.91 18.49 -2.00
N ALA A 292 -16.32 17.37 -2.40
CA ALA A 292 -14.98 17.36 -3.00
C ALA A 292 -14.92 18.15 -4.32
N LEU A 293 -15.93 18.02 -5.19
CA LEU A 293 -16.07 18.81 -6.42
C LEU A 293 -16.20 20.31 -6.14
N THR A 294 -16.90 20.67 -5.07
CA THR A 294 -17.07 22.08 -4.66
C THR A 294 -15.76 22.63 -4.10
N VAL A 295 -15.06 21.86 -3.26
CA VAL A 295 -13.72 22.22 -2.75
C VAL A 295 -12.75 22.46 -3.89
N GLU A 296 -12.71 21.56 -4.88
CA GLU A 296 -11.85 21.71 -6.07
C GLU A 296 -12.20 22.98 -6.85
N SER A 297 -13.49 23.28 -7.01
CA SER A 297 -13.95 24.47 -7.73
C SER A 297 -13.56 25.77 -7.00
N ILE A 298 -13.66 25.80 -5.67
CA ILE A 298 -13.25 26.96 -4.85
C ILE A 298 -11.74 27.17 -4.95
N LEU A 299 -10.94 26.10 -4.89
CA LEU A 299 -9.48 26.17 -4.97
C LEU A 299 -8.95 26.72 -6.30
N LYS A 300 -9.74 26.66 -7.37
CA LYS A 300 -9.39 27.27 -8.67
C LYS A 300 -9.50 28.80 -8.66
N GLU A 301 -10.37 29.33 -7.81
CA GLU A 301 -10.70 30.77 -7.76
C GLU A 301 -10.10 31.47 -6.53
N VAL A 302 -9.79 30.70 -5.48
CA VAL A 302 -9.39 31.23 -4.18
C VAL A 302 -8.16 30.50 -3.65
N SER A 303 -7.10 31.27 -3.35
CA SER A 303 -5.97 30.79 -2.55
C SER A 303 -6.40 30.55 -1.10
N LEU A 304 -6.34 29.30 -0.67
CA LEU A 304 -6.66 28.89 0.70
C LEU A 304 -5.37 28.61 1.48
N ALA A 305 -5.36 28.99 2.76
CA ALA A 305 -4.29 28.66 3.68
C ALA A 305 -4.32 27.17 4.06
N VAL A 306 -5.51 26.64 4.32
CA VAL A 306 -5.77 25.26 4.72
C VAL A 306 -7.23 24.90 4.45
N VAL A 307 -7.52 23.61 4.26
CA VAL A 307 -8.88 23.06 4.31
C VAL A 307 -9.09 22.40 5.67
N MET A 308 -10.12 22.79 6.42
CA MET A 308 -10.47 22.21 7.72
C MET A 308 -11.65 21.24 7.58
N VAL A 309 -11.43 20.00 8.03
CA VAL A 309 -12.40 18.91 7.86
C VAL A 309 -12.59 18.18 9.19
N PRO A 310 -13.66 18.49 9.95
CA PRO A 310 -14.07 17.67 11.07
C PRO A 310 -14.44 16.27 10.58
N THR A 311 -13.96 15.25 11.26
CA THR A 311 -14.12 13.87 10.84
C THR A 311 -14.09 12.93 12.03
N HIS A 312 -14.96 11.92 12.03
CA HIS A 312 -15.04 10.94 13.11
C HIS A 312 -14.41 9.60 12.75
N SER A 313 -14.33 9.25 11.46
CA SER A 313 -13.73 8.00 10.97
C SER A 313 -12.58 8.23 9.99
N GLY A 314 -12.25 9.50 9.72
CA GLY A 314 -11.32 9.90 8.65
C GLY A 314 -11.93 9.93 7.25
N ALA A 315 -13.13 9.38 7.04
CA ALA A 315 -13.73 9.25 5.71
C ALA A 315 -13.97 10.59 5.01
N SER A 316 -14.39 11.65 5.73
CA SER A 316 -14.58 12.98 5.14
C SER A 316 -13.27 13.59 4.65
N ALA A 317 -12.21 13.47 5.46
CA ALA A 317 -10.88 13.96 5.09
C ALA A 317 -10.37 13.23 3.84
N ARG A 318 -10.44 11.89 3.82
CA ARG A 318 -10.04 11.09 2.65
C ARG A 318 -10.86 11.39 1.40
N ALA A 319 -12.17 11.60 1.55
CA ALA A 319 -13.03 11.94 0.41
C ALA A 319 -12.64 13.26 -0.26
N VAL A 320 -12.13 14.22 0.53
CA VAL A 320 -11.65 15.51 0.04
C VAL A 320 -10.23 15.38 -0.54
N THR A 321 -9.31 14.70 0.15
CA THR A 321 -7.90 14.62 -0.26
C THR A 321 -7.59 13.59 -1.34
N ARG A 322 -8.54 12.70 -1.66
CA ARG A 322 -8.35 11.71 -2.74
C ARG A 322 -8.10 12.32 -4.12
N PHE A 323 -8.46 13.60 -4.31
CA PHE A 323 -8.18 14.36 -5.53
C PHE A 323 -6.88 15.18 -5.48
N ARG A 324 -6.01 14.90 -4.49
CA ARG A 324 -4.67 15.49 -4.35
C ARG A 324 -4.69 17.02 -4.32
N LEU A 325 -5.37 17.56 -3.31
CA LEU A 325 -5.45 19.01 -3.13
C LEU A 325 -4.05 19.64 -3.05
N PRO A 326 -3.83 20.82 -3.65
CA PRO A 326 -2.56 21.54 -3.60
C PRO A 326 -2.33 22.27 -2.26
N VAL A 327 -3.20 22.03 -1.27
CA VAL A 327 -3.18 22.66 0.05
C VAL A 327 -3.36 21.59 1.12
N TRP A 328 -2.77 21.83 2.30
CA TRP A 328 -2.94 20.94 3.44
C TRP A 328 -4.40 20.88 3.89
N THR A 329 -4.78 19.70 4.35
CA THR A 329 -6.08 19.44 4.97
C THR A 329 -5.89 19.15 6.45
N ALA A 330 -6.33 20.04 7.33
CA ALA A 330 -6.38 19.78 8.76
C ALA A 330 -7.62 18.93 9.07
N ALA A 331 -7.41 17.67 9.46
CA ALA A 331 -8.49 16.75 9.80
C ALA A 331 -8.70 16.70 11.31
N ILE A 332 -9.77 17.33 11.78
CA ILE A 332 -10.06 17.49 13.22
C ILE A 332 -10.90 16.30 13.67
N THR A 333 -10.45 15.55 14.68
CA THR A 333 -11.13 14.35 15.18
C THR A 333 -10.98 14.18 16.69
N PRO A 334 -12.01 13.71 17.41
CA PRO A 334 -11.92 13.37 18.83
C PRO A 334 -11.32 11.99 19.09
N GLN A 335 -10.92 11.27 18.03
CA GLN A 335 -10.33 9.93 18.14
C GLN A 335 -8.86 9.94 17.74
N GLU A 336 -7.98 9.68 18.71
CA GLU A 336 -6.54 9.55 18.49
C GLU A 336 -6.20 8.42 17.50
N THR A 337 -6.92 7.30 17.56
CA THR A 337 -6.77 6.19 16.59
C THR A 337 -6.98 6.65 15.15
N VAL A 338 -7.97 7.53 14.92
CA VAL A 338 -8.25 8.09 13.60
C VAL A 338 -7.15 9.05 13.17
N CYS A 339 -6.51 9.78 14.10
CA CYS A 339 -5.33 10.57 13.78
C CYS A 339 -4.20 9.70 13.23
N GLN A 340 -3.93 8.55 13.85
CA GLN A 340 -2.89 7.62 13.39
C GLN A 340 -3.23 7.02 12.02
N GLN A 341 -4.49 6.63 11.81
CA GLN A 341 -4.96 6.12 10.51
C GLN A 341 -4.82 7.15 9.37
N LEU A 342 -5.04 8.43 9.67
CA LEU A 342 -4.93 9.50 8.69
C LEU A 342 -3.48 9.82 8.29
N GLN A 343 -2.47 9.34 9.04
CA GLN A 343 -1.05 9.45 8.64
C GLN A 343 -0.76 8.75 7.31
N PHE A 344 -1.57 7.74 6.94
CA PHE A 344 -1.47 7.07 5.65
C PHE A 344 -2.09 7.86 4.49
N SER A 345 -2.78 8.98 4.75
CA SER A 345 -3.55 9.72 3.73
C SER A 345 -2.78 10.95 3.23
N TYR A 346 -2.72 11.13 1.90
CA TYR A 346 -2.02 12.26 1.29
C TYR A 346 -2.54 13.62 1.77
N GLY A 347 -1.62 14.53 2.10
CA GLY A 347 -1.94 15.94 2.36
C GLY A 347 -2.84 16.18 3.57
N VAL A 348 -3.00 15.18 4.45
CA VAL A 348 -3.77 15.29 5.68
C VAL A 348 -2.85 15.55 6.86
N TYR A 349 -3.14 16.60 7.61
CA TYR A 349 -2.59 16.85 8.93
C TYR A 349 -3.67 16.54 9.98
N PRO A 350 -3.60 15.39 10.68
CA PRO A 350 -4.59 15.05 11.67
C PRO A 350 -4.41 15.85 12.96
N VAL A 351 -5.52 16.33 13.51
CA VAL A 351 -5.57 17.13 14.74
C VAL A 351 -6.51 16.42 15.71
N HIS A 352 -5.95 15.97 16.83
CA HIS A 352 -6.74 15.38 17.91
C HIS A 352 -7.38 16.50 18.72
N GLU A 353 -8.71 16.58 18.67
CA GLU A 353 -9.51 17.55 19.41
C GLU A 353 -10.67 16.82 20.10
N PRO A 354 -10.55 16.51 21.40
CA PRO A 354 -11.54 15.72 22.15
C PRO A 354 -12.95 16.32 22.11
N ASP A 355 -13.03 17.64 22.16
CA ASP A 355 -14.27 18.40 22.17
C ASP A 355 -14.31 19.38 21.01
N TYR A 356 -15.21 19.15 20.05
CA TYR A 356 -15.31 20.04 18.90
C TYR A 356 -15.63 21.48 19.32
N PRO A 357 -15.00 22.47 18.70
CA PRO A 357 -15.20 23.88 19.05
C PRO A 357 -16.62 24.33 18.72
N GLU A 358 -17.20 25.16 19.59
CA GLU A 358 -18.47 25.83 19.31
C GLU A 358 -18.34 26.90 18.21
N ASN A 359 -17.16 27.53 18.12
CA ASN A 359 -16.88 28.60 17.17
C ASN A 359 -15.66 28.24 16.29
N TRP A 360 -15.94 27.71 15.11
CA TRP A 360 -14.93 27.34 14.12
C TRP A 360 -14.09 28.52 13.67
N LYS A 361 -14.64 29.73 13.54
CA LYS A 361 -13.86 30.91 13.15
C LYS A 361 -12.74 31.23 14.14
N THR A 362 -13.05 31.21 15.43
CA THR A 362 -12.06 31.43 16.50
C THR A 362 -11.03 30.32 16.54
N TYR A 363 -11.49 29.06 16.50
CA TYR A 363 -10.62 27.88 16.47
C TYR A 363 -9.64 27.92 15.29
N THR A 364 -10.15 28.21 14.08
CA THR A 364 -9.34 28.32 12.86
C THR A 364 -8.25 29.37 12.99
N ARG A 365 -8.59 30.57 13.48
CA ARG A 365 -7.62 31.65 13.69
C ARG A 365 -6.48 31.22 14.62
N ASP A 366 -6.84 30.60 15.74
CA ASP A 366 -5.88 30.22 16.77
C ASP A 366 -5.02 29.05 16.29
N TRP A 367 -5.60 28.09 15.54
CA TRP A 367 -4.88 26.98 14.91
C TRP A 367 -3.86 27.48 13.88
N LEU A 368 -4.23 28.40 12.98
CA LEU A 368 -3.32 28.98 12.00
C LEU A 368 -2.13 29.67 12.68
N ARG A 369 -2.40 30.44 13.74
CA ARG A 369 -1.36 31.13 14.52
C ARG A 369 -0.42 30.14 15.20
N LEU A 370 -0.96 29.08 15.81
CA LEU A 370 -0.18 28.06 16.51
C LEU A 370 0.77 27.31 15.55
N HIS A 371 0.31 27.03 14.34
CA HIS A 371 1.06 26.26 13.34
C HIS A 371 1.89 27.13 12.38
N GLY A 372 1.85 28.46 12.54
CA GLY A 372 2.58 29.39 11.67
C GLY A 372 2.14 29.32 10.20
N VAL A 373 0.87 28.97 9.94
CA VAL A 373 0.33 28.87 8.59
C VAL A 373 -0.07 30.26 8.12
N GLU A 374 0.56 30.73 7.04
CA GLU A 374 0.26 32.01 6.43
C GLU A 374 -1.01 31.94 5.56
N GLY A 375 -1.80 33.01 5.56
CA GLY A 375 -2.98 33.17 4.71
C GLY A 375 -4.24 33.50 5.48
N ASN A 376 -5.20 34.10 4.77
CA ASN A 376 -6.37 34.75 5.39
C ASN A 376 -7.70 34.06 5.04
N ARG A 377 -7.67 32.93 4.34
CA ARG A 377 -8.88 32.22 3.89
C ARG A 377 -8.75 30.74 4.19
N VAL A 378 -9.72 30.20 4.90
CA VAL A 378 -9.82 28.79 5.23
C VAL A 378 -11.13 28.25 4.71
N LEU A 379 -11.08 27.09 4.07
CA LEU A 379 -12.30 26.39 3.68
C LEU A 379 -12.62 25.36 4.74
N PHE A 380 -13.76 25.51 5.37
CA PHE A 380 -14.31 24.56 6.31
C PHE A 380 -15.33 23.67 5.61
N THR A 381 -15.24 22.35 5.78
CA THR A 381 -16.21 21.41 5.22
C THR A 381 -16.67 20.45 6.30
N GLU A 382 -17.97 20.31 6.46
CA GLU A 382 -18.58 19.37 7.40
C GLU A 382 -19.65 18.55 6.67
N LYS A 383 -19.69 17.25 6.94
CA LYS A 383 -20.69 16.34 6.40
C LYS A 383 -21.65 15.95 7.54
N ALA A 384 -22.94 15.88 7.22
CA ALA A 384 -23.93 15.26 8.10
C ALA A 384 -23.45 13.85 8.52
N SER A 385 -23.41 13.57 9.83
CA SER A 385 -22.95 12.28 10.35
C SER A 385 -24.10 11.49 10.93
N THR A 386 -24.00 10.16 10.98
CA THR A 386 -25.00 9.30 11.63
C THR A 386 -25.12 9.55 13.14
N ARG A 387 -24.08 10.13 13.77
CA ARG A 387 -24.07 10.52 15.19
C ARG A 387 -24.61 11.94 15.45
N ARG A 388 -24.65 12.78 14.40
CA ARG A 388 -25.26 14.12 14.40
C ARG A 388 -26.15 14.27 13.15
N PRO A 389 -27.21 13.46 13.02
CA PRO A 389 -28.07 13.48 11.83
C PRO A 389 -28.81 14.81 11.65
N GLU A 390 -28.89 15.62 12.72
CA GLU A 390 -29.47 16.96 12.74
C GLU A 390 -28.59 18.03 12.07
N VAL A 391 -27.30 17.76 11.85
CA VAL A 391 -26.36 18.72 11.24
C VAL A 391 -26.35 18.52 9.73
N ASN A 392 -26.71 19.55 8.97
CA ASN A 392 -26.59 19.55 7.51
C ASN A 392 -25.12 19.52 7.08
N SER A 393 -24.85 18.86 5.95
CA SER A 393 -23.58 19.06 5.26
C SER A 393 -23.42 20.53 4.86
N ARG A 394 -22.25 21.11 5.11
CA ARG A 394 -21.97 22.53 4.85
C ARG A 394 -20.53 22.77 4.43
N ILE A 395 -20.36 23.86 3.71
CA ILE A 395 -19.07 24.41 3.28
C ILE A 395 -19.08 25.89 3.65
N GLU A 396 -18.06 26.33 4.37
CA GLU A 396 -17.92 27.71 4.82
C GLU A 396 -16.55 28.25 4.40
N LEU A 397 -16.52 29.45 3.82
CA LEU A 397 -15.27 30.19 3.61
C LEU A 397 -15.07 31.11 4.81
N ILE A 398 -14.05 30.84 5.61
CA ILE A 398 -13.74 31.54 6.85
C ILE A 398 -12.59 32.52 6.59
N ASP A 399 -12.82 33.80 6.87
CA ASP A 399 -11.80 34.84 6.96
C ASP A 399 -11.47 35.11 8.45
N PRO A 400 -10.42 34.50 9.04
CA PRO A 400 -10.12 34.59 10.47
C PRO A 400 -9.58 35.97 10.90
N GLY A 401 -9.20 36.83 9.94
CA GLY A 401 -8.68 38.18 10.18
C GLY A 401 -9.73 39.29 10.20
N GLN A 402 -11.01 39.00 9.93
CA GLN A 402 -12.13 39.95 10.00
C GLN A 402 -12.98 39.78 11.25
#